data_AF-A0A819F8H0-F1
#
_entry.id   AF-A0A819F8H0-F1
#
_cell.length_a   1.000
_cell.length_b   1.000
_cell.length_c   1.000
_cell.angle_alpha   90.00
_cell.angle_beta   90.00
_cell.angle_gamma   90.00
#
_symmetry.space_group_name_H-M   'P 1'
#
loop_
_entity.id
_entity.type
_entity.pdbx_description
1 polymer ?
#
loop_
_entity_poly.entity_id
_entity_poly.type
_entity_poly.pdbx_seq_one_letter_code
_entity_poly.pdbx_strand_id
1 'polypeptide(L)'
;MPTNRGTSKSNICLTITLYILQGMNLGLASSIPLFLIYYGATWKDRGTFNFAKYPFSLKLLWAPLIDVLYIKRFGRRKSWLIPILLISGVVLLSISFFIQSWIITNRIVLLTIVFFVIYFLTASEDVCVDGFAITLFAASNPQWASTSQSIGQTFGRFLGSSFLLTFESANFTNRFIRKPLSLPYQTTGLFSLVHFVRFVAVAFLIVTVCLIIFVRDQGVSRENLGLVNIPVTLATLIAPLIIRHTKQPLDWFARSYVLYLIHALPLAAYVYFTPRMISFGYYYPILIILIAISEFIKMLQTTANFGFFASICQPDISGTYITLLVTLSNLGYALNSSAVLYAANLLPKKYDYIIAVSACLLLGLLWFSLSYQTLKRLQKLAASEWHITKETNISVATTLEEQVRNDQNI
;
A
#
# COMPACT_ATOMS: atom_id res chain seq x y z
N MET A 1 -12.97 33.31 25.79
CA MET A 1 -11.60 33.51 25.28
C MET A 1 -11.23 32.35 24.36
N PRO A 2 -10.97 32.58 23.08
CA PRO A 2 -10.61 31.51 22.15
C PRO A 2 -9.13 31.18 22.35
N THR A 3 -8.83 30.03 22.96
CA THR A 3 -7.45 29.54 23.03
C THR A 3 -6.99 29.15 21.63
N ASN A 4 -6.08 29.95 21.08
CA ASN A 4 -5.18 29.63 19.96
C ASN A 4 -4.82 28.14 19.95
N ARG A 5 -5.24 27.39 18.93
CA ARG A 5 -4.82 26.00 18.71
C ARG A 5 -4.22 25.85 17.32
N GLY A 6 -2.98 26.31 17.18
CA GLY A 6 -2.14 25.91 16.05
C GLY A 6 -1.96 24.40 16.03
N THR A 7 -1.67 23.84 14.85
CA THR A 7 -1.23 22.44 14.66
C THR A 7 -0.23 22.05 15.75
N SER A 8 -0.66 21.26 16.73
CA SER A 8 0.25 20.82 17.78
C SER A 8 1.26 19.86 17.15
N LYS A 9 2.55 20.18 17.23
CA LYS A 9 3.66 19.30 16.80
C LYS A 9 3.50 17.87 17.32
N SER A 10 2.84 17.72 18.47
CA SER A 10 2.46 16.43 19.07
C SER A 10 1.52 15.61 18.19
N ASN A 11 0.50 16.22 17.57
CA ASN A 11 -0.46 15.50 16.70
C ASN A 11 0.23 14.99 15.43
N ILE A 12 1.12 15.80 14.84
CA ILE A 12 1.93 15.42 13.67
C ILE A 12 2.87 14.25 14.01
N CYS A 13 3.58 14.35 15.13
CA CYS A 13 4.47 13.29 15.61
C CYS A 13 3.70 11.99 15.84
N LEU A 14 2.52 12.08 16.46
CA LEU A 14 1.67 10.92 16.72
C LEU A 14 1.21 10.26 15.43
N THR A 15 0.63 11.00 14.47
CA THR A 15 0.14 10.43 13.22
C THR A 15 1.27 9.83 12.40
N ILE A 16 2.43 10.49 12.32
CA ILE A 16 3.62 9.92 11.67
C ILE A 16 4.02 8.61 12.33
N THR A 17 4.04 8.54 13.66
CA THR A 17 4.42 7.33 14.41
C THR A 17 3.49 6.15 14.09
N LEU A 18 2.18 6.39 14.05
CA LEU A 18 1.19 5.37 13.68
C LEU A 18 1.41 4.88 12.25
N TYR A 19 1.60 5.78 11.29
CA TYR A 19 1.89 5.41 9.92
C TYR A 19 3.25 4.71 9.73
N ILE A 20 4.25 5.00 10.58
CA ILE A 20 5.52 4.26 10.62
C ILE A 20 5.26 2.81 11.03
N LEU A 21 4.51 2.57 12.11
CA LEU A 21 4.19 1.21 12.57
C LEU A 21 3.43 0.42 11.49
N GLN A 22 2.44 1.04 10.86
CA GLN A 22 1.74 0.47 9.71
C GLN A 22 2.71 0.14 8.58
N GLY A 23 3.58 1.09 8.20
CA GLY A 23 4.59 0.91 7.17
C GLY A 23 5.56 -0.24 7.48
N MET A 24 5.97 -0.40 8.75
CA MET A 24 6.87 -1.47 9.18
C MET A 24 6.24 -2.86 8.98
N ASN A 25 4.94 -3.03 9.27
CA ASN A 25 4.23 -4.29 8.99
C ASN A 25 4.19 -4.60 7.50
N LEU A 26 3.87 -3.59 6.66
CA LEU A 26 3.84 -3.74 5.21
C LEU A 26 5.23 -4.05 4.64
N GLY A 27 6.27 -3.39 5.16
CA GLY A 27 7.67 -3.65 4.82
C GLY A 27 8.10 -5.05 5.22
N LEU A 28 7.81 -5.47 6.45
CA LEU A 28 8.10 -6.81 6.96
C LEU A 28 7.45 -7.88 6.08
N ALA A 29 6.17 -7.73 5.77
CA ALA A 29 5.47 -8.65 4.90
C ALA A 29 6.07 -8.71 3.48
N SER A 30 6.61 -7.59 2.97
CA SER A 30 7.30 -7.57 1.68
C SER A 30 8.67 -8.28 1.68
N SER A 31 9.33 -8.40 2.84
CA SER A 31 10.64 -9.04 2.96
C SER A 31 10.56 -10.56 3.17
N ILE A 32 9.44 -11.10 3.70
CA ILE A 32 9.26 -12.55 3.90
C ILE A 32 9.50 -13.40 2.64
N PRO A 33 8.97 -13.05 1.44
CA PRO A 33 9.27 -13.80 0.22
C PRO A 33 10.77 -13.87 -0.10
N LEU A 34 11.55 -12.85 0.27
CA LEU A 34 13.00 -12.82 0.04
C LEU A 34 13.73 -13.75 1.01
N PHE A 35 13.31 -13.80 2.28
CA PHE A 35 13.80 -14.80 3.22
C PHE A 35 13.43 -16.23 2.78
N LEU A 36 12.21 -16.44 2.27
CA LEU A 36 11.80 -17.74 1.74
C LEU A 36 12.67 -18.18 0.56
N ILE A 37 13.03 -17.27 -0.37
CA ILE A 37 13.96 -17.58 -1.47
C ILE A 37 15.33 -18.01 -0.94
N TYR A 38 15.84 -17.32 0.07
CA TYR A 38 17.14 -17.64 0.67
C TYR A 38 17.18 -19.08 1.21
N TYR A 39 16.07 -19.58 1.75
CA TYR A 39 15.92 -20.96 2.23
C TYR A 39 15.38 -21.95 1.16
N GLY A 40 15.37 -21.57 -0.12
CA GLY A 40 15.06 -22.46 -1.23
C GLY A 40 13.57 -22.62 -1.58
N ALA A 41 12.69 -21.71 -1.13
CA ALA A 41 11.26 -21.76 -1.43
C ALA A 41 10.96 -21.61 -2.94
N THR A 42 9.90 -22.29 -3.38
CA THR A 42 9.49 -22.33 -4.78
C THR A 42 8.76 -21.05 -5.21
N TRP A 43 8.51 -20.89 -6.51
CA TRP A 43 7.64 -19.83 -7.04
C TRP A 43 6.19 -20.03 -6.58
N LYS A 44 5.73 -21.29 -6.49
CA LYS A 44 4.41 -21.66 -5.94
C LYS A 44 4.25 -21.20 -4.48
N ASP A 45 5.28 -21.38 -3.66
CA ASP A 45 5.24 -20.97 -2.26
C ASP A 45 5.07 -19.45 -2.15
N ARG A 46 5.80 -18.67 -2.95
CA ARG A 46 5.65 -17.21 -3.01
C ARG A 46 4.30 -16.77 -3.55
N GLY A 47 3.76 -17.48 -4.55
CA GLY A 47 2.39 -17.27 -5.03
C GLY A 47 1.35 -17.53 -3.94
N THR A 48 1.55 -18.57 -3.13
CA THR A 48 0.71 -18.89 -1.96
C THR A 48 0.77 -17.76 -0.92
N PHE A 49 1.97 -17.30 -0.56
CA PHE A 49 2.14 -16.21 0.40
C PHE A 49 1.51 -14.89 -0.08
N ASN A 50 1.43 -14.65 -1.38
CA ASN A 50 0.84 -13.42 -1.92
C ASN A 50 -0.65 -13.25 -1.54
N PHE A 51 -1.37 -14.35 -1.26
CA PHE A 51 -2.74 -14.30 -0.74
C PHE A 51 -2.85 -13.57 0.60
N ALA A 52 -1.78 -13.53 1.40
CA ALA A 52 -1.75 -12.79 2.66
C ALA A 52 -2.08 -11.30 2.49
N LYS A 53 -1.83 -10.72 1.30
CA LYS A 53 -2.03 -9.28 1.03
C LYS A 53 -3.47 -8.88 0.78
N TYR A 54 -4.35 -9.85 0.50
CA TYR A 54 -5.73 -9.60 0.05
C TYR A 54 -6.57 -8.74 1.00
N PRO A 55 -6.43 -8.83 2.34
CA PRO A 55 -7.17 -7.95 3.24
C PRO A 55 -6.94 -6.47 2.95
N PHE A 56 -5.74 -6.07 2.54
CA PHE A 56 -5.46 -4.67 2.23
C PHE A 56 -6.28 -4.18 1.02
N SER A 57 -6.58 -5.06 0.07
CA SER A 57 -7.48 -4.77 -1.06
C SER A 57 -8.95 -4.86 -0.65
N LEU A 58 -9.32 -5.73 0.30
CA LEU A 58 -10.71 -5.97 0.68
C LEU A 58 -11.23 -5.05 1.80
N LYS A 59 -10.41 -4.10 2.28
CA LYS A 59 -10.72 -3.27 3.46
C LYS A 59 -12.03 -2.50 3.41
N LEU A 60 -12.56 -2.24 2.20
CA LEU A 60 -13.88 -1.62 2.04
C LEU A 60 -15.01 -2.43 2.66
N LEU A 61 -14.86 -3.76 2.77
CA LEU A 61 -15.92 -4.65 3.26
C LEU A 61 -16.22 -4.42 4.75
N TRP A 62 -15.24 -3.97 5.53
CA TRP A 62 -15.41 -3.74 6.97
C TRP A 62 -15.13 -2.31 7.42
N ALA A 63 -14.66 -1.42 6.54
CA ALA A 63 -14.50 -0.01 6.85
C ALA A 63 -15.80 0.66 7.41
N PRO A 64 -17.01 0.40 6.85
CA PRO A 64 -18.24 0.94 7.42
C PRO A 64 -18.53 0.44 8.86
N LEU A 65 -18.15 -0.80 9.18
CA LEU A 65 -18.34 -1.37 10.52
C LEU A 65 -17.46 -0.66 11.56
N ILE A 66 -16.20 -0.38 11.20
CA ILE A 66 -15.27 0.41 12.03
C ILE A 66 -15.85 1.81 12.31
N ASP A 67 -16.58 2.36 11.34
CA ASP A 67 -17.16 3.69 11.42
C ASP A 67 -18.46 3.76 12.24
N VAL A 68 -19.24 2.69 12.28
CA VAL A 68 -20.55 2.65 12.97
C VAL A 68 -20.43 2.13 14.40
N LEU A 69 -19.64 1.08 14.61
CA LEU A 69 -19.51 0.43 15.91
C LEU A 69 -18.46 1.16 16.74
N TYR A 70 -18.82 1.77 17.87
CA TYR A 70 -17.82 2.34 18.77
C TYR A 70 -18.36 2.49 20.19
N ILE A 71 -17.44 2.54 21.16
CA ILE A 71 -17.78 2.76 22.55
C ILE A 71 -17.78 4.26 22.82
N LYS A 72 -18.96 4.82 23.16
CA LYS A 72 -19.13 6.27 23.41
C LYS A 72 -18.15 6.81 24.46
N ARG A 73 -17.82 6.02 25.49
CA ARG A 73 -16.88 6.38 26.56
C ARG A 73 -15.43 6.58 26.06
N PHE A 74 -15.02 5.83 25.04
CA PHE A 74 -13.65 5.86 24.50
C PHE A 74 -13.53 6.67 23.21
N GLY A 75 -14.63 7.20 22.66
CA GLY A 75 -14.64 7.89 21.38
C GLY A 75 -14.53 6.94 20.18
N ARG A 76 -14.96 7.42 19.01
CA ARG A 76 -15.11 6.61 17.80
C ARG A 76 -13.81 5.98 17.30
N ARG A 77 -12.71 6.74 17.32
CA ARG A 77 -11.44 6.33 16.70
C ARG A 77 -10.59 5.43 17.60
N LYS A 78 -10.49 5.76 18.89
CA LYS A 78 -9.74 4.93 19.85
C LYS A 78 -10.38 3.58 20.14
N SER A 79 -11.71 3.49 20.04
CA SER A 79 -12.44 2.22 20.22
C SER A 79 -11.92 1.11 19.30
N TRP A 80 -11.38 1.46 18.13
CA TRP A 80 -10.77 0.51 17.20
C TRP A 80 -9.26 0.57 17.16
N LEU A 81 -8.67 1.78 17.16
CA LEU A 81 -7.22 1.95 17.02
C LEU A 81 -6.45 1.24 18.15
N ILE A 82 -6.91 1.37 19.40
CA ILE A 82 -6.21 0.77 20.55
C ILE A 82 -6.26 -0.77 20.50
N PRO A 83 -7.43 -1.43 20.35
CA PRO A 83 -7.45 -2.88 20.19
C PRO A 83 -6.65 -3.38 18.99
N ILE A 84 -6.71 -2.71 17.85
CA ILE A 84 -5.97 -3.13 16.64
C ILE A 84 -4.46 -3.08 16.90
N LEU A 85 -3.94 -1.98 17.46
CA LEU A 85 -2.51 -1.86 17.76
C LEU A 85 -2.05 -2.87 18.82
N LEU A 86 -2.88 -3.11 19.85
CA LEU A 86 -2.60 -4.11 20.88
C LEU A 86 -2.53 -5.52 20.28
N ILE A 87 -3.54 -5.91 19.51
CA ILE A 87 -3.61 -7.22 18.87
C ILE A 87 -2.45 -7.39 17.88
N SER A 88 -2.14 -6.36 17.08
CA SER A 88 -0.98 -6.36 16.18
C SER A 88 0.33 -6.60 16.95
N GLY A 89 0.54 -5.89 18.06
CA GLY A 89 1.71 -6.08 18.91
C GLY A 89 1.80 -7.50 19.48
N VAL A 90 0.70 -8.04 20.01
CA VAL A 90 0.65 -9.40 20.57
C VAL A 90 0.87 -10.47 19.49
N VAL A 91 0.25 -10.33 18.31
CA VAL A 91 0.44 -11.24 17.19
C VAL A 91 1.90 -11.21 16.73
N LEU A 92 2.48 -10.02 16.51
CA LEU A 92 3.88 -9.87 16.13
C LEU A 92 4.83 -10.48 17.16
N LEU A 93 4.56 -10.26 18.46
CA LEU A 93 5.37 -10.84 19.53
C LEU A 93 5.30 -12.36 19.51
N SER A 94 4.10 -12.91 19.37
CA SER A 94 3.85 -14.36 19.33
C SER A 94 4.56 -15.02 18.14
N ILE A 95 4.47 -14.42 16.94
CA ILE A 95 5.11 -14.99 15.76
C ILE A 95 6.63 -14.90 15.82
N SER A 96 7.19 -13.94 16.57
CA SER A 96 8.63 -13.76 16.66
C SER A 96 9.35 -15.01 17.19
N PHE A 97 8.68 -15.82 18.01
CA PHE A 97 9.23 -17.07 18.55
C PHE A 97 9.31 -18.19 17.50
N PHE A 98 8.53 -18.12 16.42
CA PHE A 98 8.36 -19.22 15.48
C PHE A 98 8.70 -18.86 14.03
N ILE A 99 8.74 -17.57 13.68
CA ILE A 99 8.87 -17.09 12.29
C ILE A 99 10.10 -17.66 11.58
N GLN A 100 11.24 -17.72 12.27
CA GLN A 100 12.47 -18.28 11.71
C GLN A 100 12.30 -19.77 11.39
N SER A 101 11.74 -20.54 12.33
CA SER A 101 11.50 -21.97 12.14
C SER A 101 10.52 -22.23 11.00
N TRP A 102 9.45 -21.44 10.89
CA TRP A 102 8.47 -21.58 9.82
C TRP A 102 9.02 -21.26 8.44
N ILE A 103 9.92 -20.28 8.34
CA ILE A 103 10.61 -19.96 7.09
C ILE A 103 11.55 -21.11 6.70
N ILE A 104 12.40 -21.58 7.62
CA ILE A 104 13.36 -22.67 7.36
C ILE A 104 12.63 -23.97 6.98
N THR A 105 11.53 -24.29 7.67
CA THR A 105 10.74 -25.51 7.41
C THR A 105 9.71 -25.34 6.30
N ASN A 106 9.73 -24.20 5.59
CA ASN A 106 8.82 -23.86 4.49
C ASN A 106 7.32 -24.09 4.83
N ARG A 107 6.87 -23.68 6.02
CA ARG A 107 5.45 -23.74 6.44
C ARG A 107 4.63 -22.62 5.80
N ILE A 108 4.58 -22.61 4.48
CA ILE A 108 4.07 -21.48 3.69
C ILE A 108 2.59 -21.16 3.96
N VAL A 109 1.75 -22.19 4.14
CA VAL A 109 0.32 -21.99 4.42
C VAL A 109 0.12 -21.31 5.77
N LEU A 110 0.85 -21.73 6.79
CA LEU A 110 0.80 -21.12 8.12
C LEU A 110 1.31 -19.68 8.08
N LEU A 111 2.42 -19.42 7.40
CA LEU A 111 2.93 -18.07 7.16
C LEU A 111 1.89 -17.21 6.44
N THR A 112 1.20 -17.75 5.44
CA THR A 112 0.16 -17.04 4.69
C THR A 112 -1.01 -16.66 5.59
N ILE A 113 -1.51 -17.59 6.42
CA ILE A 113 -2.63 -17.34 7.35
C ILE A 113 -2.27 -16.27 8.38
N VAL A 114 -1.08 -16.39 8.99
CA VAL A 114 -0.62 -15.44 10.01
C VAL A 114 -0.43 -14.06 9.41
N PHE A 115 0.22 -13.96 8.25
CA PHE A 115 0.39 -12.67 7.58
C PHE A 115 -0.91 -12.12 7.02
N PHE A 116 -1.88 -12.96 6.66
CA PHE A 116 -3.23 -12.51 6.33
C PHE A 116 -3.87 -11.79 7.51
N VAL A 117 -3.75 -12.33 8.73
CA VAL A 117 -4.22 -11.66 9.95
C VAL A 117 -3.47 -10.34 10.18
N ILE A 118 -2.15 -10.30 10.01
CA ILE A 118 -1.36 -9.07 10.14
C ILE A 118 -1.79 -8.02 9.10
N TYR A 119 -2.01 -8.42 7.85
CA TYR A 119 -2.50 -7.53 6.80
C TYR A 119 -3.92 -7.04 7.08
N PHE A 120 -4.80 -7.89 7.62
CA PHE A 120 -6.15 -7.50 8.03
C PHE A 120 -6.12 -6.44 9.15
N LEU A 121 -5.29 -6.66 10.17
CA LEU A 121 -5.09 -5.70 11.25
C LEU A 121 -4.48 -4.39 10.74
N THR A 122 -3.45 -4.46 9.89
CA THR A 122 -2.79 -3.30 9.29
C THR A 122 -3.75 -2.51 8.38
N ALA A 123 -4.62 -3.19 7.64
CA ALA A 123 -5.64 -2.54 6.82
C ALA A 123 -6.75 -1.89 7.67
N SER A 124 -7.10 -2.49 8.80
CA SER A 124 -8.04 -1.92 9.76
C SER A 124 -7.44 -0.71 10.49
N GLU A 125 -6.15 -0.77 10.80
CA GLU A 125 -5.35 0.33 11.33
C GLU A 125 -5.34 1.50 10.34
N ASP A 126 -5.04 1.25 9.07
CA ASP A 126 -5.03 2.26 7.99
C ASP A 126 -6.35 3.04 7.93
N VAL A 127 -7.49 2.33 7.95
CA VAL A 127 -8.84 2.97 7.99
C VAL A 127 -9.02 3.82 9.25
N CYS A 128 -8.57 3.33 10.42
CA CYS A 128 -8.70 4.06 11.68
C CYS A 128 -7.82 5.30 11.73
N VAL A 129 -6.54 5.17 11.34
CA VAL A 129 -5.54 6.23 11.39
C VAL A 129 -5.86 7.31 10.35
N ASP A 130 -6.31 6.95 9.14
CA ASP A 130 -6.74 7.93 8.14
C ASP A 130 -7.93 8.76 8.66
N GLY A 131 -8.95 8.10 9.22
CA GLY A 131 -10.08 8.79 9.83
C GLY A 131 -9.69 9.64 11.05
N PHE A 132 -8.70 9.20 11.82
CA PHE A 132 -8.18 9.93 12.98
C PHE A 132 -7.34 11.15 12.57
N ALA A 133 -6.47 11.02 11.57
CA ALA A 133 -5.64 12.09 11.05
C ALA A 133 -6.47 13.23 10.46
N ILE A 134 -7.51 12.91 9.67
CA ILE A 134 -8.45 13.91 9.15
C ILE A 134 -9.09 14.71 10.29
N THR A 135 -9.54 14.01 11.34
CA THR A 135 -10.18 14.66 12.50
C THR A 135 -9.20 15.55 13.27
N LEU A 136 -7.96 15.09 13.45
CA LEU A 136 -6.91 15.82 14.18
C LEU A 136 -6.48 17.10 13.46
N PHE A 137 -6.46 17.11 12.13
CA PHE A 137 -5.93 18.22 11.35
C PHE A 137 -7.00 19.13 10.75
N ALA A 138 -8.29 18.78 10.85
CA ALA A 138 -9.42 19.50 10.26
C ALA A 138 -9.42 21.02 10.52
N ALA A 139 -9.11 21.45 11.75
CA ALA A 139 -9.21 22.86 12.15
C ALA A 139 -7.92 23.67 11.96
N SER A 140 -6.77 23.03 11.74
CA SER A 140 -5.47 23.69 11.75
C SER A 140 -4.78 23.73 10.39
N ASN A 141 -4.54 22.55 9.79
CA ASN A 141 -3.84 22.39 8.51
C ASN A 141 -4.10 20.96 8.00
N PRO A 142 -5.26 20.69 7.37
CA PRO A 142 -5.62 19.32 6.97
C PRO A 142 -4.62 18.58 6.07
N GLN A 143 -3.66 19.27 5.44
CA GLN A 143 -2.64 18.60 4.63
C GLN A 143 -1.69 17.75 5.47
N TRP A 144 -1.59 17.99 6.77
CA TRP A 144 -0.79 17.11 7.62
C TRP A 144 -1.32 15.69 7.70
N ALA A 145 -2.60 15.44 7.36
CA ALA A 145 -3.17 14.10 7.32
C ALA A 145 -2.45 13.22 6.28
N SER A 146 -2.49 13.61 5.01
CA SER A 146 -1.84 12.86 3.93
C SER A 146 -0.29 12.96 4.00
N THR A 147 0.27 14.02 4.60
CA THR A 147 1.74 14.19 4.78
C THR A 147 2.25 13.16 5.76
N SER A 148 1.58 13.06 6.90
CA SER A 148 1.94 12.08 7.92
C SER A 148 1.85 10.66 7.37
N GLN A 149 0.82 10.38 6.57
CA GLN A 149 0.62 9.09 5.91
C GLN A 149 1.78 8.73 4.99
N SER A 150 2.09 9.61 4.05
CA SER A 150 3.12 9.37 3.05
C SER A 150 4.50 9.20 3.68
N ILE A 151 4.88 10.12 4.58
CA ILE A 151 6.17 10.06 5.28
C ILE A 151 6.25 8.80 6.14
N GLY A 152 5.25 8.57 6.98
CA GLY A 152 5.25 7.48 7.93
C GLY A 152 5.24 6.12 7.24
N GLN A 153 4.33 5.87 6.31
CA GLN A 153 4.25 4.59 5.61
C GLN A 153 5.50 4.31 4.77
N THR A 154 6.04 5.31 4.07
CA THR A 154 7.24 5.13 3.24
C THR A 154 8.45 4.80 4.12
N PHE A 155 8.65 5.55 5.19
CA PHE A 155 9.75 5.33 6.11
C PHE A 155 9.61 3.98 6.85
N GLY A 156 8.42 3.66 7.33
CA GLY A 156 8.14 2.36 7.94
C GLY A 156 8.38 1.18 6.98
N ARG A 157 7.94 1.29 5.72
CA ARG A 157 8.19 0.24 4.70
C ARG A 157 9.67 0.07 4.41
N PHE A 158 10.43 1.15 4.36
CA PHE A 158 11.88 1.11 4.24
C PHE A 158 12.52 0.37 5.43
N LEU A 159 12.08 0.68 6.67
CA LEU A 159 12.56 -0.01 7.87
C LEU A 159 12.24 -1.52 7.86
N GLY A 160 11.01 -1.88 7.48
CA GLY A 160 10.56 -3.27 7.44
C GLY A 160 11.08 -4.11 6.26
N SER A 161 11.63 -3.47 5.23
CA SER A 161 12.14 -4.16 4.04
C SER A 161 13.65 -3.96 3.85
N SER A 162 14.06 -2.87 3.20
CA SER A 162 15.45 -2.60 2.82
C SER A 162 16.38 -2.54 4.02
N PHE A 163 15.99 -1.83 5.09
CA PHE A 163 16.80 -1.74 6.30
C PHE A 163 16.94 -3.12 6.96
N LEU A 164 15.82 -3.82 7.20
CA LEU A 164 15.83 -5.17 7.75
C LEU A 164 16.77 -6.10 6.97
N LEU A 165 16.61 -6.23 5.66
CA LEU A 165 17.41 -7.16 4.84
C LEU A 165 18.88 -6.78 4.80
N THR A 166 19.18 -5.49 4.76
CA THR A 166 20.55 -4.98 4.67
C THR A 166 21.33 -5.25 5.96
N PHE A 167 20.73 -4.94 7.11
CA PHE A 167 21.39 -5.07 8.41
C PHE A 167 21.31 -6.49 9.00
N GLU A 168 20.41 -7.34 8.50
CA GLU A 168 20.41 -8.78 8.78
C GLU A 168 21.55 -9.51 8.06
N SER A 169 21.99 -8.99 6.90
CA SER A 169 23.10 -9.56 6.14
C SER A 169 24.43 -9.44 6.87
N ALA A 170 25.03 -10.58 7.21
CA ALA A 170 26.38 -10.64 7.77
C ALA A 170 27.42 -10.05 6.83
N ASN A 171 27.29 -10.31 5.52
CA ASN A 171 28.22 -9.81 4.49
C ASN A 171 28.23 -8.28 4.43
N PHE A 172 27.04 -7.66 4.41
CA PHE A 172 26.93 -6.21 4.44
C PHE A 172 27.51 -5.63 5.72
N THR A 173 27.08 -6.15 6.87
CA THR A 173 27.49 -5.66 8.19
C THR A 173 29.00 -5.79 8.38
N ASN A 174 29.60 -6.92 7.99
CA ASN A 174 31.04 -7.13 8.06
C ASN A 174 31.81 -6.13 7.18
N ARG A 175 31.36 -5.92 5.94
CA ARG A 175 32.06 -5.09 4.96
C ARG A 175 31.95 -3.59 5.25
N PHE A 176 30.77 -3.11 5.63
CA PHE A 176 30.45 -1.69 5.70
C PHE A 176 30.36 -1.13 7.11
N ILE A 177 30.24 -1.98 8.13
CA ILE A 177 30.13 -1.54 9.54
C ILE A 177 31.34 -2.04 10.33
N ARG A 178 31.56 -3.36 10.37
CA ARG A 178 32.59 -3.95 11.23
C ARG A 178 33.99 -3.64 10.74
N LYS A 179 34.28 -3.79 9.44
CA LYS A 179 35.59 -3.50 8.87
C LYS A 179 36.03 -2.03 9.06
N PRO A 180 35.20 -1.00 8.76
CA PRO A 180 35.57 0.40 9.03
C PRO A 180 35.74 0.74 10.52
N LEU A 181 35.03 0.03 11.42
CA LEU A 181 35.12 0.22 12.87
C LEU A 181 36.16 -0.69 13.55
N SER A 182 36.95 -1.45 12.78
CA SER A 182 37.93 -2.43 13.31
C SER A 182 37.32 -3.47 14.26
N LEU A 183 36.06 -3.85 14.04
CA LEU A 183 35.34 -4.88 14.80
C LEU A 183 35.54 -6.28 14.17
N PRO A 184 35.50 -7.37 14.97
CA PRO A 184 35.68 -8.72 14.48
C PRO A 184 34.55 -9.15 13.53
N TYR A 185 34.88 -9.94 12.51
CA TYR A 185 33.89 -10.51 11.60
C TYR A 185 32.97 -11.47 12.34
N GLN A 186 31.68 -11.42 12.02
CA GLN A 186 30.68 -12.31 12.61
C GLN A 186 29.88 -12.99 11.50
N THR A 187 29.32 -14.16 11.81
CA THR A 187 28.49 -14.95 10.89
C THR A 187 27.06 -14.43 10.78
N THR A 188 26.66 -13.49 11.65
CA THR A 188 25.34 -12.85 11.66
C THR A 188 25.42 -11.37 11.31
N GLY A 189 24.30 -10.81 10.84
CA GLY A 189 24.12 -9.36 10.75
C GLY A 189 24.12 -8.67 12.11
N LEU A 190 23.74 -7.40 12.11
CA LEU A 190 23.62 -6.58 13.32
C LEU A 190 22.47 -7.06 14.21
N PHE A 191 21.39 -7.52 13.59
CA PHE A 191 20.25 -8.16 14.25
C PHE A 191 19.67 -9.23 13.32
N SER A 192 18.84 -10.12 13.85
CA SER A 192 18.14 -11.15 13.04
C SER A 192 16.71 -10.74 12.75
N LEU A 193 16.06 -11.43 11.82
CA LEU A 193 14.62 -11.28 11.56
C LEU A 193 13.79 -11.37 12.85
N VAL A 194 14.10 -12.34 13.72
CA VAL A 194 13.42 -12.53 15.02
C VAL A 194 13.55 -11.30 15.91
N HIS A 195 14.77 -10.75 16.05
CA HIS A 195 15.01 -9.56 16.85
C HIS A 195 14.25 -8.35 16.30
N PHE A 196 14.22 -8.19 14.98
CA PHE A 196 13.47 -7.12 14.34
C PHE A 196 11.97 -7.24 14.59
N VAL A 197 11.37 -8.42 14.39
CA VAL A 197 9.94 -8.63 14.63
C VAL A 197 9.57 -8.38 16.09
N ARG A 198 10.41 -8.79 17.05
CA ARG A 198 10.22 -8.44 18.48
C ARG A 198 10.27 -6.94 18.72
N PHE A 199 11.22 -6.25 18.10
CA PHE A 199 11.33 -4.80 18.19
C PHE A 199 10.05 -4.12 17.67
N VAL A 200 9.55 -4.52 16.51
CA VAL A 200 8.28 -3.99 15.97
C VAL A 200 7.12 -4.27 16.93
N ALA A 201 7.01 -5.51 17.44
CA ALA A 201 5.96 -5.89 18.38
C ALA A 201 5.94 -5.01 19.63
N VAL A 202 7.12 -4.80 20.25
CA VAL A 202 7.27 -3.93 21.43
C VAL A 202 6.92 -2.49 21.09
N ALA A 203 7.31 -1.98 19.91
CA ALA A 203 6.95 -0.64 19.47
C ALA A 203 5.42 -0.46 19.36
N PHE A 204 4.70 -1.44 18.80
CA PHE A 204 3.22 -1.43 18.78
C PHE A 204 2.63 -1.35 20.20
N LEU A 205 3.14 -2.16 21.14
CA LEU A 205 2.65 -2.16 22.52
C LEU A 205 2.93 -0.83 23.24
N ILE A 206 4.14 -0.26 23.08
CA ILE A 206 4.51 1.03 23.66
C ILE A 206 3.62 2.15 23.11
N VAL A 207 3.46 2.22 21.78
CA VAL A 207 2.61 3.25 21.15
C VAL A 207 1.15 3.10 21.58
N THR A 208 0.67 1.87 21.77
CA THR A 208 -0.67 1.61 22.32
C THR A 208 -0.84 2.21 23.72
N VAL A 209 0.13 1.98 24.62
CA VAL A 209 0.11 2.54 25.98
C VAL A 209 0.18 4.07 25.94
N CYS A 210 1.06 4.63 25.10
CA CYS A 210 1.17 6.07 24.91
C CYS A 210 -0.15 6.69 24.40
N LEU A 211 -0.84 6.05 23.46
CA LEU A 211 -2.15 6.48 22.97
C LEU A 211 -3.21 6.53 24.07
N ILE A 212 -3.23 5.53 24.95
CA ILE A 212 -4.17 5.46 26.08
C ILE A 212 -3.93 6.62 27.05
N ILE A 213 -2.67 6.94 27.34
CA ILE A 213 -2.31 7.93 28.37
C ILE A 213 -2.41 9.37 27.84
N PHE A 214 -1.88 9.64 26.65
CA PHE A 214 -1.60 11.02 26.21
C PHE A 214 -2.66 11.61 25.28
N VAL A 215 -3.49 10.79 24.62
CA VAL A 215 -4.47 11.28 23.65
C VAL A 215 -5.85 11.38 24.33
N ARG A 216 -6.50 12.54 24.28
CA ARG A 216 -7.90 12.74 24.71
C ARG A 216 -8.79 13.02 23.49
N ASP A 217 -9.99 12.43 23.45
CA ASP A 217 -10.92 12.65 22.33
C ASP A 217 -11.50 14.05 22.43
N GLN A 218 -11.32 14.85 21.39
CA GLN A 218 -12.05 16.10 21.21
C GLN A 218 -12.82 15.98 19.90
N GLY A 219 -14.15 15.96 20.01
CA GLY A 219 -15.04 15.92 18.86
C GLY A 219 -14.94 17.23 18.08
N VAL A 220 -14.51 17.15 16.83
CA VAL A 220 -14.48 18.30 15.91
C VAL A 220 -15.65 18.17 14.93
N SER A 221 -16.39 19.26 14.73
CA SER A 221 -17.52 19.35 13.79
C SER A 221 -17.07 19.27 12.33
N ARG A 222 -17.92 18.69 11.48
CA ARG A 222 -17.58 18.10 10.17
C ARG A 222 -17.57 19.07 8.96
N GLU A 223 -17.70 20.37 9.17
CA GLU A 223 -18.17 21.26 8.09
C GLU A 223 -17.13 21.98 7.22
N ASN A 224 -15.82 21.67 7.28
CA ASN A 224 -14.83 22.31 6.39
C ASN A 224 -13.78 21.33 5.81
N LEU A 225 -14.20 20.20 5.26
CA LEU A 225 -13.29 19.15 4.73
C LEU A 225 -12.84 19.35 3.27
N GLY A 226 -13.17 20.48 2.63
CA GLY A 226 -13.12 20.58 1.16
C GLY A 226 -11.88 21.17 0.48
N LEU A 227 -10.88 21.74 1.17
CA LEU A 227 -9.94 22.65 0.47
C LEU A 227 -8.44 22.42 0.68
N VAL A 228 -8.02 21.27 1.21
CA VAL A 228 -6.73 21.24 1.91
C VAL A 228 -5.87 20.03 1.54
N ASN A 229 -5.33 20.04 0.32
CA ASN A 229 -4.52 18.93 -0.23
C ASN A 229 -3.24 19.36 -1.01
N ILE A 230 -2.44 20.32 -0.53
CA ILE A 230 -1.39 20.95 -1.37
C ILE A 230 0.08 20.66 -0.95
N PRO A 231 0.52 20.76 0.32
CA PRO A 231 1.94 20.64 0.66
C PRO A 231 2.49 19.22 0.84
N VAL A 232 1.64 18.21 1.01
CA VAL A 232 2.00 16.78 1.14
C VAL A 232 2.62 16.23 -0.13
N THR A 233 2.05 16.69 -1.24
CA THR A 233 2.33 16.22 -2.56
C THR A 233 3.81 16.42 -2.83
N LEU A 234 4.47 17.44 -2.21
CA LEU A 234 5.85 17.90 -2.48
C LEU A 234 6.94 16.82 -2.37
N ALA A 235 6.78 15.80 -1.53
CA ALA A 235 7.74 14.70 -1.43
C ALA A 235 7.47 13.56 -2.45
N THR A 236 6.23 13.46 -2.93
CA THR A 236 5.79 12.58 -4.04
C THR A 236 5.73 13.32 -5.40
N LEU A 237 6.12 14.61 -5.46
CA LEU A 237 5.58 15.56 -6.44
C LEU A 237 6.21 15.51 -7.82
N ILE A 238 7.29 14.79 -8.10
CA ILE A 238 7.85 14.85 -9.46
C ILE A 238 6.83 14.33 -10.48
N ALA A 239 6.23 13.15 -10.22
CA ALA A 239 5.23 12.58 -11.11
C ALA A 239 3.92 13.40 -11.18
N PRO A 240 3.30 13.81 -10.05
CA PRO A 240 2.13 14.69 -10.08
C PRO A 240 2.40 16.11 -10.60
N LEU A 241 3.59 16.71 -10.41
CA LEU A 241 3.93 18.03 -10.97
C LEU A 241 3.98 17.99 -12.50
N ILE A 242 4.52 16.92 -13.06
CA ILE A 242 4.58 16.72 -14.52
C ILE A 242 3.16 16.62 -15.10
N ILE A 243 2.28 15.92 -14.38
CA ILE A 243 0.93 15.60 -14.86
C ILE A 243 -0.10 16.69 -14.49
N ARG A 244 0.17 17.59 -13.53
CA ARG A 244 -0.83 18.49 -12.90
C ARG A 244 -1.69 19.33 -13.86
N HIS A 245 -1.14 19.74 -15.00
CA HIS A 245 -1.83 20.60 -15.96
C HIS A 245 -2.51 19.80 -17.08
N THR A 246 -2.42 18.47 -17.04
CA THR A 246 -3.05 17.65 -18.05
C THR A 246 -4.56 17.66 -17.85
N LYS A 247 -5.28 17.93 -18.94
CA LYS A 247 -6.71 17.62 -19.04
C LYS A 247 -6.96 16.17 -19.47
N GLN A 248 -5.87 15.43 -19.71
CA GLN A 248 -5.87 14.11 -20.31
C GLN A 248 -4.97 13.15 -19.49
N PRO A 249 -5.44 12.68 -18.32
CA PRO A 249 -4.68 11.81 -17.44
C PRO A 249 -4.41 10.41 -18.02
N LEU A 250 -5.37 9.81 -18.74
CA LEU A 250 -5.20 8.49 -19.36
C LEU A 250 -4.19 8.48 -20.52
N ASP A 251 -3.94 9.63 -21.17
CA ASP A 251 -2.84 9.77 -22.13
C ASP A 251 -1.46 9.61 -21.46
N TRP A 252 -1.30 10.18 -20.25
CA TRP A 252 -0.10 10.00 -19.45
C TRP A 252 0.03 8.57 -18.95
N PHE A 253 -1.08 7.95 -18.53
CA PHE A 253 -1.11 6.52 -18.21
C PHE A 253 -0.63 5.69 -19.41
N ALA A 254 -1.16 5.93 -20.61
CA ALA A 254 -0.79 5.20 -21.82
C ALA A 254 0.70 5.37 -22.19
N ARG A 255 1.22 6.59 -22.16
CA ARG A 255 2.65 6.86 -22.44
C ARG A 255 3.57 6.23 -21.40
N SER A 256 3.25 6.37 -20.13
CA SER A 256 4.04 5.77 -19.04
C SER A 256 3.94 4.25 -19.00
N TYR A 257 2.84 3.66 -19.48
CA TYR A 257 2.72 2.23 -19.70
C TYR A 257 3.66 1.74 -20.80
N VAL A 258 3.73 2.44 -21.94
CA VAL A 258 4.70 2.12 -23.01
C VAL A 258 6.15 2.25 -22.51
N LEU A 259 6.47 3.32 -21.77
CA LEU A 259 7.78 3.49 -21.15
C LEU A 259 8.12 2.33 -20.20
N TYR A 260 7.13 1.82 -19.46
CA TYR A 260 7.33 0.68 -18.56
C TYR A 260 7.64 -0.61 -19.30
N LEU A 261 6.95 -0.87 -20.43
CA LEU A 261 7.25 -2.01 -21.28
C LEU A 261 8.66 -1.93 -21.88
N ILE A 262 9.08 -0.75 -22.34
CA ILE A 262 10.43 -0.54 -22.86
C ILE A 262 11.47 -0.73 -21.74
N HIS A 263 11.22 -0.16 -20.55
CA HIS A 263 12.12 -0.28 -19.39
C HIS A 263 12.24 -1.71 -18.84
N ALA A 264 11.25 -2.57 -19.09
CA ALA A 264 11.36 -3.98 -18.70
C ALA A 264 12.51 -4.71 -19.43
N LEU A 265 12.91 -4.28 -20.64
CA LEU A 265 14.00 -4.88 -21.41
C LEU A 265 15.39 -4.72 -20.75
N PRO A 266 15.87 -3.52 -20.37
CA PRO A 266 17.15 -3.37 -19.68
C PRO A 266 17.16 -4.08 -18.33
N LEU A 267 16.05 -4.10 -17.58
CA LEU A 267 15.94 -4.87 -16.34
C LEU A 267 16.03 -6.39 -16.60
N ALA A 268 15.39 -6.87 -17.66
CA ALA A 268 15.47 -8.27 -18.09
C ALA A 268 16.90 -8.68 -18.48
N ALA A 269 17.57 -7.86 -19.29
CA ALA A 269 18.96 -8.06 -19.66
C ALA A 269 19.88 -8.05 -18.42
N TYR A 270 19.65 -7.12 -17.49
CA TYR A 270 20.43 -7.00 -16.26
C TYR A 270 20.35 -8.26 -15.38
N VAL A 271 19.14 -8.82 -15.21
CA VAL A 271 18.94 -10.08 -14.51
C VAL A 271 19.57 -11.25 -15.26
N TYR A 272 19.44 -11.31 -16.59
CA TYR A 272 20.06 -12.36 -17.41
C TYR A 272 21.60 -12.38 -17.27
N PHE A 273 22.25 -11.22 -17.26
CA PHE A 273 23.71 -11.12 -17.08
C PHE A 273 24.18 -11.19 -15.62
N THR A 274 23.27 -11.26 -14.65
CA THR A 274 23.59 -11.29 -13.21
C THR A 274 24.65 -12.35 -12.84
N PRO A 275 24.60 -13.61 -13.31
CA PRO A 275 25.61 -14.61 -12.96
C PRO A 275 27.05 -14.20 -13.31
N ARG A 276 27.23 -13.33 -14.31
CA ARG A 276 28.54 -12.81 -14.72
C ARG A 276 28.91 -11.50 -14.03
N MET A 277 27.92 -10.73 -13.56
CA MET A 277 28.12 -9.37 -13.05
C MET A 277 28.11 -9.26 -11.52
N ILE A 278 27.57 -10.25 -10.81
CA ILE A 278 27.31 -10.15 -9.35
C ILE A 278 28.57 -9.98 -8.49
N SER A 279 29.74 -10.37 -9.00
CA SER A 279 31.03 -10.22 -8.33
C SER A 279 31.58 -8.78 -8.37
N PHE A 280 31.05 -7.92 -9.24
CA PHE A 280 31.54 -6.55 -9.40
C PHE A 280 30.88 -5.57 -8.42
N GLY A 281 31.67 -4.62 -7.90
CA GLY A 281 31.21 -3.62 -6.92
C GLY A 281 30.11 -2.67 -7.44
N TYR A 282 29.95 -2.53 -8.76
CA TYR A 282 28.92 -1.70 -9.40
C TYR A 282 27.58 -2.42 -9.60
N TYR A 283 27.48 -3.71 -9.27
CA TYR A 283 26.26 -4.49 -9.46
C TYR A 283 25.05 -3.88 -8.70
N TYR A 284 25.16 -3.77 -7.38
CA TYR A 284 24.05 -3.26 -6.56
C TYR A 284 23.66 -1.81 -6.86
N PRO A 285 24.60 -0.85 -7.07
CA PRO A 285 24.24 0.52 -7.48
C PRO A 285 23.43 0.59 -8.78
N ILE A 286 23.80 -0.16 -9.81
CA ILE A 286 23.08 -0.15 -11.09
C ILE A 286 21.69 -0.78 -10.92
N LEU A 287 21.59 -1.89 -10.18
CA LEU A 287 20.30 -2.52 -9.87
C LEU A 287 19.35 -1.56 -9.13
N ILE A 288 19.86 -0.81 -8.15
CA ILE A 288 19.09 0.20 -7.41
C ILE A 288 18.56 1.28 -8.36
N ILE A 289 19.39 1.77 -9.29
CA ILE A 289 18.96 2.78 -10.27
C ILE A 289 17.86 2.23 -11.18
N LEU A 290 18.00 1.01 -11.71
CA LEU A 290 16.99 0.38 -12.57
C LEU A 290 15.66 0.16 -11.83
N ILE A 291 15.72 -0.26 -10.56
CA ILE A 291 14.52 -0.40 -9.72
C ILE A 291 13.91 0.99 -9.47
N ALA A 292 14.71 2.00 -9.15
CA ALA A 292 14.22 3.36 -8.92
C ALA A 292 13.51 3.95 -10.15
N ILE A 293 14.05 3.74 -11.36
CA ILE A 293 13.39 4.15 -12.61
C ILE A 293 12.06 3.40 -12.79
N SER A 294 12.04 2.09 -12.53
CA SER A 294 10.81 1.28 -12.60
C SER A 294 9.72 1.80 -11.65
N GLU A 295 10.09 2.09 -10.41
CA GLU A 295 9.17 2.63 -9.39
C GLU A 295 8.69 4.04 -9.77
N PHE A 296 9.55 4.87 -10.35
CA PHE A 296 9.16 6.19 -10.84
C PHE A 296 8.14 6.12 -11.98
N ILE A 297 8.34 5.23 -12.96
CA ILE A 297 7.39 5.04 -14.07
C ILE A 297 6.03 4.52 -13.55
N LYS A 298 6.03 3.58 -12.60
CA LYS A 298 4.81 3.11 -11.94
C LYS A 298 4.11 4.23 -11.16
N MET A 299 4.87 5.13 -10.54
CA MET A 299 4.32 6.29 -9.85
C MET A 299 3.60 7.23 -10.82
N LEU A 300 4.15 7.46 -12.03
CA LEU A 300 3.46 8.22 -13.10
C LEU A 300 2.13 7.58 -13.49
N GLN A 301 2.10 6.25 -13.69
CA GLN A 301 0.88 5.51 -14.02
C GLN A 301 -0.16 5.60 -12.90
N THR A 302 0.27 5.38 -11.65
CA THR A 302 -0.61 5.43 -10.47
C THR A 302 -1.20 6.84 -10.33
N THR A 303 -0.36 7.87 -10.45
CA THR A 303 -0.79 9.28 -10.40
C THR A 303 -1.79 9.61 -11.51
N ALA A 304 -1.54 9.15 -12.74
CA ALA A 304 -2.45 9.33 -13.86
C ALA A 304 -3.81 8.66 -13.61
N ASN A 305 -3.82 7.41 -13.11
CA ASN A 305 -5.06 6.71 -12.76
C ASN A 305 -5.85 7.44 -11.66
N PHE A 306 -5.18 7.86 -10.59
CA PHE A 306 -5.82 8.64 -9.53
C PHE A 306 -6.35 9.99 -10.05
N GLY A 307 -5.61 10.67 -10.93
CA GLY A 307 -6.07 11.89 -11.59
C GLY A 307 -7.33 11.68 -12.43
N PHE A 308 -7.41 10.56 -13.16
CA PHE A 308 -8.62 10.17 -13.88
C PHE A 308 -9.79 9.87 -12.93
N PHE A 309 -9.58 9.05 -11.90
CA PHE A 309 -10.62 8.74 -10.90
C PHE A 309 -11.17 9.99 -10.24
N ALA A 310 -10.29 10.91 -9.83
CA ALA A 310 -10.70 12.19 -9.25
C ALA A 310 -11.53 13.04 -10.24
N SER A 311 -11.23 12.98 -11.54
CA SER A 311 -11.96 13.76 -12.56
C SER A 311 -13.37 13.25 -12.85
N ILE A 312 -13.67 11.98 -12.57
CA ILE A 312 -14.97 11.34 -12.84
C ILE A 312 -15.84 11.15 -11.58
N CYS A 313 -15.29 11.43 -10.40
CA CYS A 313 -16.01 11.22 -9.14
C CYS A 313 -16.92 12.40 -8.82
N GLN A 314 -18.19 12.10 -8.56
CA GLN A 314 -19.15 13.08 -8.06
C GLN A 314 -18.74 13.57 -6.66
N PRO A 315 -18.75 14.90 -6.39
CA PRO A 315 -18.34 15.46 -5.10
C PRO A 315 -19.07 14.85 -3.89
N ASP A 316 -20.38 14.62 -4.03
CA ASP A 316 -21.29 14.21 -2.95
C ASP A 316 -21.02 12.78 -2.42
N ILE A 317 -20.41 11.90 -3.23
CA ILE A 317 -20.14 10.49 -2.90
C ILE A 317 -18.67 10.12 -3.16
N SER A 318 -17.81 11.14 -3.29
CA SER A 318 -16.41 11.03 -3.73
C SER A 318 -15.60 10.04 -2.89
N GLY A 319 -15.78 10.04 -1.56
CA GLY A 319 -15.05 9.13 -0.66
C GLY A 319 -15.32 7.64 -0.96
N THR A 320 -16.58 7.25 -1.09
CA THR A 320 -16.96 5.86 -1.38
C THR A 320 -16.59 5.47 -2.80
N TYR A 321 -16.81 6.36 -3.77
CA TYR A 321 -16.56 6.09 -5.18
C TYR A 321 -15.06 5.95 -5.49
N ILE A 322 -14.23 6.87 -5.00
CA ILE A 322 -12.76 6.78 -5.13
C ILE A 322 -12.27 5.50 -4.45
N THR A 323 -12.75 5.20 -3.24
CA THR A 323 -12.33 3.98 -2.53
C THR A 323 -12.66 2.71 -3.31
N LEU A 324 -13.84 2.64 -3.93
CA LEU A 324 -14.24 1.51 -4.78
C LEU A 324 -13.31 1.35 -5.99
N LEU A 325 -13.06 2.44 -6.73
CA LEU A 325 -12.20 2.42 -7.93
C LEU A 325 -10.75 2.05 -7.58
N VAL A 326 -10.21 2.62 -6.50
CA VAL A 326 -8.88 2.29 -5.99
C VAL A 326 -8.81 0.83 -5.56
N THR A 327 -9.86 0.32 -4.92
CA THR A 327 -9.93 -1.08 -4.49
C THR A 327 -9.95 -2.03 -5.69
N LEU A 328 -10.79 -1.77 -6.70
CA LEU A 328 -10.85 -2.58 -7.92
C LEU A 328 -9.50 -2.56 -8.65
N SER A 329 -8.84 -1.40 -8.70
CA SER A 329 -7.49 -1.27 -9.27
C SER A 329 -6.45 -2.11 -8.51
N ASN A 330 -6.45 -2.03 -7.17
CA ASN A 330 -5.56 -2.82 -6.31
C ASN A 330 -5.83 -4.33 -6.42
N LEU A 331 -7.10 -4.72 -6.57
CA LEU A 331 -7.49 -6.11 -6.77
C LEU A 331 -6.95 -6.64 -8.10
N GLY A 332 -7.08 -5.87 -9.19
CA GLY A 332 -6.50 -6.23 -10.48
C GLY A 332 -4.98 -6.46 -10.41
N TYR A 333 -4.27 -5.62 -9.66
CA TYR A 333 -2.83 -5.81 -9.42
C TYR A 333 -2.54 -7.11 -8.63
N ALA A 334 -3.29 -7.37 -7.56
CA ALA A 334 -3.09 -8.54 -6.71
C ALA A 334 -3.37 -9.87 -7.45
N LEU A 335 -4.43 -9.92 -8.26
CA LEU A 335 -4.78 -11.07 -9.09
C LEU A 335 -3.68 -11.36 -10.11
N ASN A 336 -3.22 -10.34 -10.84
CA ASN A 336 -2.15 -10.47 -11.83
C ASN A 336 -0.84 -10.95 -11.21
N SER A 337 -0.42 -10.36 -10.08
CA SER A 337 0.80 -10.76 -9.40
C SER A 337 0.77 -12.23 -8.96
N SER A 338 -0.38 -12.70 -8.47
CA SER A 338 -0.54 -14.10 -8.06
C SER A 338 -0.51 -15.03 -9.26
N ALA A 339 -1.30 -14.73 -10.31
CA ALA A 339 -1.38 -15.53 -11.52
C ALA A 339 -0.01 -15.69 -12.21
N VAL A 340 0.77 -14.61 -12.33
CA VAL A 340 2.11 -14.64 -12.95
C VAL A 340 3.08 -15.50 -12.15
N LEU A 341 3.07 -15.42 -10.81
CA LEU A 341 3.94 -16.24 -9.97
C LEU A 341 3.61 -17.74 -10.05
N TYR A 342 2.32 -18.08 -10.15
CA TYR A 342 1.89 -19.46 -10.37
C TYR A 342 2.25 -19.97 -11.77
N ALA A 343 2.05 -19.15 -12.81
CA ALA A 343 2.42 -19.49 -14.18
C ALA A 343 3.94 -19.67 -14.33
N ALA A 344 4.75 -18.85 -13.68
CA ALA A 344 6.21 -18.97 -13.68
C ALA A 344 6.69 -20.32 -13.10
N ASN A 345 5.95 -20.91 -12.16
CA ASN A 345 6.28 -22.20 -11.58
C ASN A 345 6.11 -23.39 -12.54
N LEU A 346 5.36 -23.20 -13.64
CA LEU A 346 5.15 -24.23 -14.67
C LEU A 346 6.26 -24.21 -15.74
N LEU A 347 7.15 -23.21 -15.70
CA LEU A 347 8.16 -23.01 -16.72
C LEU A 347 9.44 -23.83 -16.45
N PRO A 348 10.19 -24.22 -17.50
CA PRO A 348 11.47 -24.90 -17.34
C PRO A 348 12.48 -24.00 -16.62
N LYS A 349 13.02 -24.44 -15.47
CA LYS A 349 13.94 -23.64 -14.61
C LYS A 349 15.16 -23.03 -15.30
N LYS A 350 15.58 -23.58 -16.45
CA LYS A 350 16.71 -23.06 -17.23
C LYS A 350 16.37 -21.78 -18.00
N TYR A 351 15.10 -21.59 -18.35
CA TYR A 351 14.61 -20.49 -19.19
C TYR A 351 13.36 -19.81 -18.61
N ASP A 352 13.00 -20.13 -17.36
CA ASP A 352 11.78 -19.69 -16.69
C ASP A 352 11.64 -18.17 -16.69
N TYR A 353 12.72 -17.47 -16.33
CA TYR A 353 12.76 -16.02 -16.31
C TYR A 353 12.56 -15.41 -17.70
N ILE A 354 13.26 -15.92 -18.73
CA ILE A 354 13.18 -15.37 -20.08
C ILE A 354 11.78 -15.60 -20.66
N ILE A 355 11.25 -16.81 -20.51
CA ILE A 355 9.91 -17.15 -21.00
C ILE A 355 8.86 -16.31 -20.28
N ALA A 356 8.96 -16.15 -18.95
CA ALA A 356 8.03 -15.33 -18.18
C ALA A 356 8.07 -13.86 -18.60
N VAL A 357 9.26 -13.28 -18.74
CA VAL A 357 9.42 -11.87 -19.14
C VAL A 357 8.92 -11.64 -20.57
N SER A 358 9.27 -12.52 -21.51
CA SER A 358 8.79 -12.44 -22.90
C SER A 358 7.26 -12.57 -22.97
N ALA A 359 6.68 -13.50 -22.22
CA ALA A 359 5.23 -13.65 -22.15
C ALA A 359 4.54 -12.41 -21.55
N CYS A 360 5.07 -11.87 -20.46
CA CYS A 360 4.53 -10.65 -19.84
C CYS A 360 4.64 -9.42 -20.77
N LEU A 361 5.74 -9.30 -21.54
CA LEU A 361 5.90 -8.24 -22.54
C LEU A 361 4.89 -8.37 -23.68
N LEU A 362 4.73 -9.58 -24.23
CA LEU A 362 3.78 -9.83 -25.32
C LEU A 362 2.32 -9.62 -24.88
N LEU A 363 1.95 -10.14 -23.71
CA LEU A 363 0.63 -9.91 -23.11
C LEU A 363 0.41 -8.43 -22.81
N GLY A 364 1.44 -7.73 -22.32
CA GLY A 364 1.38 -6.30 -22.04
C GLY A 364 1.18 -5.45 -23.31
N LEU A 365 1.86 -5.81 -24.41
CA LEU A 365 1.70 -5.18 -25.73
C LEU A 365 0.31 -5.46 -26.33
N LEU A 366 -0.15 -6.71 -26.25
CA LEU A 366 -1.47 -7.11 -26.71
C LEU A 366 -2.59 -6.40 -25.94
N TRP A 367 -2.48 -6.37 -24.61
CA TRP A 367 -3.45 -5.65 -23.78
C TRP A 367 -3.48 -4.16 -24.15
N PHE A 368 -2.31 -3.56 -24.37
CA PHE A 368 -2.22 -2.14 -24.75
C PHE A 368 -2.86 -1.89 -26.11
N SER A 369 -2.58 -2.71 -27.12
CA SER A 369 -3.15 -2.53 -28.46
C SER A 369 -4.68 -2.63 -28.45
N LEU A 370 -5.23 -3.57 -27.68
CA LEU A 370 -6.69 -3.75 -27.53
C LEU A 370 -7.33 -2.63 -26.69
N SER A 371 -6.69 -2.21 -25.60
CA SER A 371 -7.28 -1.29 -24.62
C SER A 371 -7.06 0.18 -24.96
N TYR A 372 -6.11 0.51 -25.84
CA TYR A 372 -5.75 1.90 -26.16
C TYR A 372 -6.93 2.72 -26.69
N GLN A 373 -7.76 2.14 -27.56
CA GLN A 373 -8.96 2.81 -28.07
C GLN A 373 -9.98 3.05 -26.95
N THR A 374 -10.16 2.08 -26.06
CA THR A 374 -11.03 2.19 -24.88
C THR A 374 -10.54 3.29 -23.94
N LEU A 375 -9.24 3.34 -23.63
CA LEU A 375 -8.65 4.41 -22.80
C LEU A 375 -8.92 5.79 -23.39
N LYS A 376 -8.74 5.96 -24.71
CA LYS A 376 -9.08 7.21 -25.41
C LYS A 376 -10.57 7.53 -25.35
N ARG A 377 -11.44 6.53 -25.46
CA ARG A 377 -12.89 6.71 -25.37
C ARG A 377 -13.29 7.18 -23.97
N LEU A 378 -12.84 6.48 -22.93
CA LEU A 378 -13.18 6.78 -21.53
C LEU A 378 -12.77 8.19 -21.12
N GLN A 379 -11.62 8.66 -21.59
CA GLN A 379 -11.15 10.02 -21.30
C GLN A 379 -12.01 11.13 -21.94
N LYS A 380 -12.71 10.82 -23.04
CA LYS A 380 -13.53 11.79 -23.77
C LYS A 380 -14.95 11.92 -23.22
N LEU A 381 -15.40 10.97 -22.40
CA LEU A 381 -16.74 11.01 -21.80
C LEU A 381 -16.84 12.20 -20.84
N ALA A 382 -17.95 12.93 -20.89
CA ALA A 382 -18.20 14.04 -19.99
C ALA A 382 -18.38 13.52 -18.55
N ALA A 383 -17.94 14.29 -17.55
CA ALA A 383 -18.07 13.91 -16.14
C ALA A 383 -19.53 13.60 -15.74
N SER A 384 -20.50 14.27 -16.36
CA SER A 384 -21.94 14.02 -16.14
C SER A 384 -22.39 12.59 -16.48
N GLU A 385 -21.74 11.92 -17.44
CA GLU A 385 -22.06 10.53 -17.79
C GLU A 385 -21.58 9.52 -16.74
N TRP A 386 -20.67 9.94 -15.85
CA TRP A 386 -20.17 9.13 -14.73
C TRP A 386 -20.97 9.35 -13.44
N HIS A 387 -21.85 10.35 -13.42
CA HIS A 387 -22.61 10.75 -12.24
C HIS A 387 -23.98 10.07 -12.23
N ILE A 388 -24.47 9.75 -11.04
CA ILE A 388 -25.81 9.21 -10.85
C ILE A 388 -26.77 10.41 -10.85
N THR A 389 -27.49 10.64 -11.95
CA THR A 389 -28.45 11.75 -12.05
C THR A 389 -29.71 11.45 -11.23
N LYS A 390 -30.24 12.47 -10.52
CA LYS A 390 -31.50 12.37 -9.75
C LYS A 390 -32.71 12.01 -10.62
N GLU A 391 -32.67 12.30 -11.93
CA GLU A 391 -33.78 12.07 -12.86
C GLU A 391 -34.13 10.58 -13.03
N THR A 392 -33.15 9.67 -12.91
CA THR A 392 -33.41 8.22 -13.01
C THR A 392 -34.21 7.70 -11.81
N ASN A 393 -34.08 8.33 -10.64
CA ASN A 393 -34.84 7.94 -9.45
C ASN A 393 -36.25 8.55 -9.44
N ILE A 394 -36.44 9.74 -10.03
CA ILE A 394 -37.78 10.36 -10.10
C ILE A 394 -38.65 9.58 -11.09
N SER A 395 -38.14 9.19 -12.26
CA SER A 395 -38.94 8.45 -13.25
C SER A 395 -39.31 7.04 -12.80
N VAL A 396 -38.42 6.36 -12.06
CA VAL A 396 -38.67 5.03 -11.48
C VAL A 396 -39.60 5.13 -10.27
N ALA A 397 -39.46 6.17 -9.43
CA ALA A 397 -40.37 6.40 -8.31
C ALA A 397 -41.78 6.77 -8.78
N THR A 398 -41.94 7.63 -9.80
CA THR A 398 -43.26 7.95 -10.34
C THR A 398 -43.91 6.77 -11.06
N THR A 399 -43.15 5.92 -11.76
CA THR A 399 -43.73 4.69 -12.37
C THR A 399 -44.15 3.67 -11.31
N LEU A 400 -43.40 3.54 -10.21
CA LEU A 400 -43.79 2.67 -9.10
C LEU A 400 -45.00 3.24 -8.33
N GLU A 401 -45.08 4.56 -8.12
CA GLU A 401 -46.26 5.20 -7.52
C GLU A 401 -47.50 5.08 -8.41
N GLU A 402 -47.37 5.21 -9.73
CA GLU A 402 -48.46 4.98 -10.68
C GLU A 402 -48.90 3.52 -10.73
N GLN A 403 -47.97 2.56 -10.67
CA GLN A 403 -48.31 1.13 -10.59
C GLN A 403 -49.02 0.79 -9.28
N VAL A 404 -48.53 1.26 -8.13
CA VAL A 404 -49.17 1.04 -6.83
C VAL A 404 -50.55 1.72 -6.76
N ARG A 405 -50.72 2.88 -7.38
CA ARG A 405 -52.02 3.56 -7.45
C ARG A 405 -53.03 2.85 -8.37
N ASN A 406 -52.56 2.22 -9.44
CA ASN A 406 -53.42 1.42 -10.32
C ASN A 406 -53.81 0.08 -9.69
N ASP A 407 -52.91 -0.56 -8.95
CA ASP A 407 -53.21 -1.81 -8.22
C ASP A 407 -54.14 -1.62 -7.02
N GLN A 408 -54.31 -0.39 -6.50
CA GLN A 408 -55.27 -0.06 -5.44
C GLN A 408 -56.65 0.37 -5.96
N ASN A 409 -56.80 0.58 -7.28
CA ASN A 409 -58.06 1.02 -7.91
C ASN A 409 -58.73 -0.10 -8.74
N ILE A 410 -58.26 -1.34 -8.61
CA ILE A 410 -58.88 -2.59 -9.12
C ILE A 410 -59.33 -3.39 -7.89
#